data_AF-A0A918Z9V9-F1
#
_entry.id   AF-A0A918Z9V9-F1
#
_cell.length_a   1.000
_cell.length_b   1.000
_cell.length_c   1.000
_cell.angle_alpha   90.00
_cell.angle_beta   90.00
_cell.angle_gamma   90.00
#
_symmetry.space_group_name_H-M   'P 1'
#
loop_
_entity.id
_entity.type
_entity.pdbx_description
1 polymer ?
#
loop_
_entity_poly.entity_id
_entity_poly.type
_entity_poly.pdbx_seq_one_letter_code
_entity_poly.pdbx_strand_id
1 'polypeptide(L)'
;MHHRARRRPKSHPLREIVDALRHVRFEGCRWRALPAGVTPYQTVHGFFRRWTRGGIWKHIRDRLRRAVRCQMGTSPHAVATVLDTHEVEAAGRPFRYRGSWGV
;
A
#
# COMPACT_ATOMS: atom_id res chain seq x y z
N MET A 1 -48.53 10.59 -7.74
CA MET A 1 -47.62 9.70 -8.49
C MET A 1 -46.26 9.72 -7.80
N HIS A 2 -45.77 8.55 -7.39
CA HIS A 2 -44.60 8.37 -6.53
C HIS A 2 -43.29 8.31 -7.33
N HIS A 3 -42.26 9.06 -6.94
CA HIS A 3 -40.86 8.59 -7.02
C HIS A 3 -40.01 9.20 -5.90
N ARG A 4 -40.12 8.63 -4.69
CA ARG A 4 -39.05 8.76 -3.68
C ARG A 4 -38.01 7.69 -3.99
N ALA A 5 -37.08 7.98 -4.89
CA ALA A 5 -35.87 7.17 -5.02
C ALA A 5 -34.91 7.52 -3.87
N ARG A 6 -35.21 7.06 -2.65
CA ARG A 6 -34.21 7.01 -1.58
C ARG A 6 -33.20 5.94 -1.96
N ARG A 7 -32.15 6.32 -2.71
CA ARG A 7 -30.98 5.46 -2.91
C ARG A 7 -30.30 5.29 -1.56
N ARG A 8 -30.66 4.22 -0.85
CA ARG A 8 -29.93 3.73 0.33
C ARG A 8 -28.55 3.30 -0.19
N PRO A 9 -27.44 3.95 0.20
CA PRO A 9 -26.14 3.55 -0.31
C PRO A 9 -25.88 2.12 0.15
N LYS A 10 -25.53 1.23 -0.79
CA LYS A 10 -24.99 -0.09 -0.46
C LYS A 10 -23.73 0.19 0.37
N SER A 11 -23.84 0.03 1.69
CA SER A 11 -22.70 0.11 2.58
C SER A 11 -21.84 -1.11 2.28
N HIS A 12 -20.85 -0.95 1.42
CA HIS A 12 -19.89 -2.01 1.16
C HIS A 12 -19.22 -2.38 2.49
N PRO A 13 -19.23 -3.65 2.89
CA PRO A 13 -18.59 -4.06 4.13
C PRO A 13 -17.09 -3.75 4.06
N LEU A 14 -16.53 -3.32 5.19
CA LEU A 14 -15.12 -2.93 5.26
C LEU A 14 -14.16 -4.06 4.84
N ARG A 15 -14.56 -5.32 5.04
CA ARG A 15 -13.79 -6.49 4.57
C ARG A 15 -13.60 -6.48 3.05
N GLU A 16 -14.67 -6.32 2.28
CA GLU A 16 -14.59 -6.27 0.81
C GLU A 16 -13.69 -5.13 0.31
N ILE A 17 -13.70 -3.98 1.00
CA ILE A 17 -12.83 -2.86 0.68
C ILE A 17 -11.36 -3.21 0.96
N VAL A 18 -11.09 -3.84 2.11
CA VAL A 18 -9.73 -4.26 2.50
C VAL A 18 -9.22 -5.37 1.57
N ASP A 19 -10.07 -6.32 1.19
CA ASP A 19 -9.72 -7.41 0.27
C ASP A 19 -9.43 -6.86 -1.13
N ALA A 20 -10.24 -5.92 -1.63
CA ALA A 20 -9.96 -5.22 -2.88
C ALA A 20 -8.64 -4.40 -2.83
N LEU A 21 -8.34 -3.74 -1.69
CA LEU A 21 -7.06 -3.05 -1.51
C LEU A 21 -5.88 -4.01 -1.49
N ARG A 22 -6.04 -5.19 -0.86
CA ARG A 22 -5.01 -6.23 -0.86
C ARG A 22 -4.76 -6.73 -2.27
N HIS A 23 -5.79 -6.97 -3.05
CA HIS A 23 -5.67 -7.40 -4.45
C HIS A 23 -4.85 -6.40 -5.27
N VAL A 24 -5.21 -5.10 -5.23
CA VAL A 24 -4.44 -4.03 -5.91
C VAL A 24 -2.98 -4.02 -5.48
N ARG A 25 -2.72 -4.14 -4.17
CA ARG A 25 -1.36 -4.06 -3.62
C ARG A 25 -0.51 -5.30 -3.90
N PHE A 26 -1.10 -6.49 -3.80
CA PHE A 26 -0.38 -7.76 -3.88
C PHE A 26 -0.14 -8.17 -5.34
N GLU A 27 -1.14 -8.01 -6.20
CA GLU A 27 -1.03 -8.32 -7.62
C GLU A 27 -0.43 -7.17 -8.43
N GLY A 28 -0.32 -5.97 -7.85
CA GLY A 28 0.22 -4.79 -8.51
C GLY A 28 -0.67 -4.27 -9.65
N CYS A 29 -1.95 -4.62 -9.65
CA CYS A 29 -2.85 -4.26 -10.73
C CYS A 29 -3.24 -2.76 -10.69
N ARG A 30 -3.53 -2.18 -11.86
CA ARG A 30 -4.07 -0.82 -11.94
C ARG A 30 -5.45 -0.79 -11.27
N TRP A 31 -5.82 0.32 -10.62
CA TRP A 31 -7.13 0.47 -9.99
C TRP A 31 -8.31 0.12 -10.91
N ARG A 32 -8.23 0.46 -12.20
CA ARG A 32 -9.29 0.15 -13.19
C ARG A 32 -9.32 -1.31 -13.65
N ALA A 33 -8.30 -2.09 -13.31
CA ALA A 33 -8.18 -3.51 -13.62
C ALA A 33 -8.71 -4.41 -12.47
N LEU A 34 -9.29 -3.83 -11.42
CA LEU A 34 -10.00 -4.59 -10.40
C LEU A 34 -11.12 -5.43 -11.05
N PRO A 35 -11.26 -6.73 -10.68
CA PRO A 35 -12.28 -7.61 -11.23
C PRO A 35 -13.70 -7.05 -11.07
N ALA A 36 -14.60 -7.33 -12.02
CA ALA A 36 -15.97 -6.84 -11.96
C ALA A 36 -16.80 -7.41 -10.78
N GLY A 37 -16.33 -8.50 -10.16
CA GLY A 37 -16.97 -9.15 -9.00
C GLY A 37 -16.62 -8.55 -7.64
N VAL A 38 -15.68 -7.59 -7.57
CA VAL A 38 -15.33 -6.90 -6.33
C VAL A 38 -15.96 -5.51 -6.26
N THR A 39 -15.88 -4.90 -5.08
CA THR A 39 -16.27 -3.51 -4.85
C THR A 39 -15.75 -2.58 -5.96
N PRO A 40 -16.58 -1.69 -6.55
CA PRO A 40 -16.14 -0.77 -7.59
C PRO A 40 -14.88 0.00 -7.20
N TYR A 41 -13.91 0.10 -8.12
CA TYR A 41 -12.60 0.69 -7.82
C TYR A 41 -12.70 2.14 -7.30
N GLN A 42 -13.71 2.91 -7.72
CA GLN A 42 -13.91 4.28 -7.24
C GLN A 42 -14.21 4.32 -5.74
N THR A 43 -15.01 3.37 -5.26
CA THR A 43 -15.33 3.21 -3.84
C THR A 43 -14.07 2.84 -3.07
N VAL A 44 -13.35 1.81 -3.52
CA VAL A 44 -12.12 1.32 -2.89
C VAL A 44 -11.06 2.42 -2.82
N HIS A 45 -10.84 3.13 -3.93
CA HIS A 45 -9.91 4.25 -4.02
C HIS A 45 -10.35 5.44 -3.14
N GLY A 46 -11.66 5.70 -3.04
CA GLY A 46 -12.20 6.71 -2.13
C GLY A 46 -11.90 6.39 -0.66
N PHE A 47 -12.06 5.13 -0.25
CA PHE A 47 -11.66 4.66 1.08
C PHE A 47 -10.15 4.79 1.29
N PHE A 48 -9.35 4.33 0.32
CA PHE A 48 -7.90 4.47 0.37
C PHE A 48 -7.46 5.91 0.60
N ARG A 49 -7.95 6.86 -0.19
CA ARG A 49 -7.61 8.29 -0.06
C ARG A 49 -8.01 8.84 1.30
N ARG A 50 -9.22 8.53 1.78
CA ARG A 50 -9.68 8.97 3.12
C ARG A 50 -8.79 8.42 4.22
N TRP A 51 -8.43 7.15 4.16
CA TRP A 51 -7.59 6.49 5.16
C TRP A 51 -6.16 6.98 5.16
N THR A 52 -5.59 7.24 3.98
CA THR A 52 -4.27 7.85 3.84
C THR A 52 -4.26 9.24 4.44
N ARG A 53 -5.24 10.09 4.11
CA ARG A 53 -5.35 11.44 4.68
C ARG A 53 -5.61 11.43 6.18
N GLY A 54 -6.38 10.45 6.67
CA GLY A 54 -6.68 10.29 8.09
C GLY A 54 -5.58 9.57 8.90
N GLY A 55 -4.46 9.18 8.29
CA GLY A 55 -3.39 8.47 9.00
C GLY A 55 -3.81 7.08 9.53
N ILE A 56 -4.87 6.49 8.97
CA ILE A 56 -5.40 5.18 9.40
C ILE A 56 -4.38 4.07 9.16
N TRP A 57 -3.60 4.14 8.08
CA TRP A 57 -2.54 3.18 7.80
C TRP A 57 -1.46 3.14 8.88
N LYS A 58 -1.11 4.30 9.44
CA LYS A 58 -0.17 4.39 10.57
C LYS A 58 -0.76 3.69 11.80
N HIS A 59 -2.03 3.94 12.12
CA HIS A 59 -2.71 3.30 13.23
C HIS A 59 -2.80 1.78 13.09
N ILE A 60 -3.17 1.28 11.90
CA ILE A 60 -3.23 -0.16 11.62
C ILE A 60 -1.85 -0.78 11.79
N ARG A 61 -0.81 -0.18 11.18
CA ARG A 61 0.57 -0.64 11.29
C ARG A 61 1.04 -0.68 12.74
N ASP A 62 0.77 0.36 13.52
CA ASP A 62 1.22 0.46 14.90
C ASP A 62 0.50 -0.55 15.79
N ARG A 63 -0.80 -0.79 15.57
CA ARG A 63 -1.55 -1.86 16.27
C ARG A 63 -1.02 -3.25 15.93
N LEU A 64 -0.82 -3.55 14.64
CA LEU A 64 -0.29 -4.85 14.21
C LEU A 64 1.13 -5.08 14.74
N ARG A 65 2.01 -4.08 14.67
CA ARG A 65 3.37 -4.16 15.24
C ARG A 65 3.35 -4.43 16.73
N ARG A 66 2.49 -3.75 17.50
CA ARG A 66 2.33 -4.01 18.94
C ARG A 66 1.87 -5.45 19.19
N ALA A 67 0.84 -5.91 18.47
CA ALA A 67 0.32 -7.27 18.63
C ALA A 67 1.40 -8.34 18.39
N VAL A 68 2.16 -8.20 17.29
CA VAL A 68 3.26 -9.13 16.95
C VAL A 68 4.37 -9.10 18.01
N ARG A 69 4.76 -7.91 18.50
CA ARG A 69 5.78 -7.79 19.55
C ARG A 69 5.36 -8.43 20.86
N CYS A 70 4.11 -8.21 21.27
CA CYS A 70 3.52 -8.86 22.43
C CYS A 70 3.52 -10.39 22.30
N GLN A 71 3.16 -10.91 21.12
CA GLN A 71 3.21 -12.35 20.84
C GLN A 71 4.63 -12.93 20.90
N MET A 72 5.63 -12.14 20.49
CA MET A 72 7.05 -12.53 20.57
C MET A 72 7.66 -12.33 21.97
N GLY A 73 6.87 -11.91 22.98
CA GLY A 73 7.38 -11.64 24.33
C GLY A 73 8.30 -10.42 24.43
N THR A 74 8.26 -9.53 23.44
CA THR A 74 9.10 -8.33 23.37
C THR A 74 8.31 -7.07 23.70
N SER A 75 8.99 -5.97 24.03
CA SER A 75 8.34 -4.70 24.37
C SER A 75 7.39 -4.23 23.24
N PRO A 76 6.13 -3.85 23.57
CA PRO A 76 5.16 -3.35 22.59
C PRO A 76 5.65 -2.09 21.87
N HIS A 77 6.48 -1.29 22.55
CA HIS A 77 7.07 -0.08 22.00
C HIS A 77 8.39 -0.40 21.31
N ALA A 78 8.58 0.16 20.11
CA ALA A 78 9.87 0.13 19.45
C ALA A 78 10.89 0.89 20.31
N VAL A 79 11.93 0.19 20.76
CA VAL A 79 13.17 0.86 21.14
C VAL A 79 13.75 1.41 19.85
N ALA A 80 13.97 2.72 19.78
CA ALA A 80 14.57 3.34 18.61
C ALA A 80 16.03 2.86 18.51
N THR A 81 16.34 2.10 17.47
CA THR A 81 17.72 1.76 17.11
C THR A 81 18.17 2.73 16.05
N VAL A 82 19.25 3.47 16.31
CA VAL A 82 19.91 4.31 15.29
C VAL A 82 20.61 3.35 14.34
N LEU A 83 20.19 3.35 13.09
CA LEU A 83 20.80 2.56 12.03
C LEU A 83 21.48 3.53 11.06
N ASP A 84 22.78 3.75 11.24
CA ASP A 84 23.56 4.50 10.26
C ASP A 84 23.78 3.61 9.04
N THR A 85 23.20 4.03 7.93
CA THR A 85 23.43 3.40 6.63
C THR A 85 24.53 4.20 5.97
N HIS A 86 25.72 3.61 5.87
CA HIS A 86 26.79 4.17 5.04
C HIS A 86 26.60 3.66 3.61
N GLU A 87 26.56 4.57 2.66
CA GLU A 87 26.59 4.24 1.24
C GLU A 87 28.05 3.94 0.86
N VAL A 88 28.28 2.81 0.19
CA VAL A 88 29.62 2.43 -0.29
C VAL A 88 29.69 2.75 -1.77
N GLU A 89 30.53 3.71 -2.15
CA GLU A 89 30.77 4.03 -3.56
C GLU A 89 31.60 2.90 -4.18
N ALA A 90 31.00 2.14 -5.09
CA ALA A 90 31.72 1.12 -5.83
C ALA A 90 32.69 1.81 -6.81
N ALA A 91 34.00 1.58 -6.62
CA ALA A 91 35.05 2.13 -7.48
C ALA A 91 34.87 1.67 -8.93
N GLY A 92 34.28 2.53 -9.76
CA GLY A 92 34.12 2.31 -11.19
C GLY A 92 35.47 2.40 -11.89
N ARG A 93 36.00 1.28 -12.38
CA ARG A 93 36.90 1.33 -13.54
C ARG A 93 36.03 1.74 -14.74
N PRO A 94 36.29 2.87 -15.42
CA PRO A 94 35.49 3.24 -16.58
C PRO A 94 35.65 2.18 -17.67
N PHE A 95 34.53 1.54 -18.06
CA PHE A 95 34.47 0.65 -19.21
C PHE A 95 34.63 1.49 -20.48
N ARG A 96 35.84 1.48 -21.04
CA ARG A 96 36.19 2.26 -22.23
C ARG A 96 35.71 1.50 -23.47
N TYR A 97 34.57 1.89 -24.04
CA TYR A 97 34.16 1.41 -25.36
C TYR A 97 35.11 2.00 -26.42
N ARG A 98 36.00 1.17 -27.00
CA ARG A 98 36.78 1.55 -28.19
C ARG A 98 36.00 1.09 -29.42
N GLY A 99 35.05 1.92 -29.86
CA GLY A 99 34.45 1.78 -31.18
C GLY A 99 35.41 2.33 -32.23
N SER A 100 35.95 1.47 -33.08
CA SER A 100 36.55 1.86 -34.36
C SER A 100 35.55 1.51 -35.46
N TRP A 101 34.80 2.50 -35.90
CA TRP A 101 34.09 2.47 -37.18
C TRP A 101 34.51 3.72 -37.94
N GLY A 102 35.36 3.52 -38.94
CA GLY A 102 35.86 4.56 -39.83
C GLY A 102 36.54 3.88 -41.01
N VAL A 103 35.85 3.95 -42.14
CA VAL A 103 36.23 3.55 -43.50
C VAL A 103 37.59 4.07 -43.95
#